data_AF-A0A498PRW8-F1
#
_entry.id   AF-A0A498PRW8-F1
#
_cell.length_a   1.000
_cell.length_b   1.000
_cell.length_c   1.000
_cell.angle_alpha   90.00
_cell.angle_beta   90.00
_cell.angle_gamma   90.00
#
_symmetry.space_group_name_H-M   'P 1'
#
loop_
_entity.id
_entity.type
_entity.pdbx_description
1 polymer ?
#
loop_
_entity_poly.entity_id
_entity_poly.type
_entity_poly.pdbx_seq_one_letter_code
_entity_poly.pdbx_strand_id
1 'polypeptide(L)'
;MMTRGRKPTPGRITFVGSGPGDPGLLTTRAAAVLANAALVFTDADVPEPVLALIGKDLPPVSGPAPAAQPGENVEAGQGEPAQTALAVVSSGPDIRPALGDPADVAKTLTAEARSGVDVVRLVAGDPLSVDAVIAEVNAVARSHLHFEVVPGLAAASAVPTYAGLPLGSSHTVADVRGDLDDTDWEALAAAPGPLILQATASRLADAARTLLDHELADTTPCVVTAHGTTCQQRSVETTLQGLTDPAVLGGADPVGPFAGPLVVTIGKTVSNRSKLNWWESRALYGWTVLVPRTKDQAGEMSERLTSYGALPVEVPTIAVEPPRSPAQMERAVKGLVDGRFQWVVFTSTNAVRAVWEKFAEFGLDARAFSGVKIACVGESTADRVRAFGISPELVPSGEQSSMGLLDEFPPYDSIFDPVNRVLLPRADIATETLAEGLRERGWEIEDVTAYRTVRAAPPPAATREMIKTGGFDAVCFTSSSTVRNLVGIAGKPHARTIIACIGPKTAETAAEFGLRVDVQPETAAVGPLVDALAEHAARLRAEGALPPPRKKSRRR
;
A
#
# COMPACT_ATOMS: atom_id res chain seq x y z
N MET A 1 -28.99 -34.61 29.20
CA MET A 1 -28.91 -33.15 29.41
C MET A 1 -28.20 -32.58 28.19
N MET A 2 -28.95 -32.11 27.19
CA MET A 2 -28.37 -31.59 25.94
C MET A 2 -27.54 -30.35 26.25
N THR A 3 -26.25 -30.39 25.94
CA THR A 3 -25.35 -29.24 26.00
C THR A 3 -25.88 -28.15 25.08
N ARG A 4 -26.47 -27.10 25.65
CA ARG A 4 -26.82 -25.88 24.93
C ARG A 4 -25.53 -25.33 24.30
N GLY A 5 -25.41 -25.44 22.98
CA GLY A 5 -24.38 -24.75 22.22
C GLY A 5 -24.44 -23.26 22.55
N ARG A 6 -23.31 -22.70 22.99
CA ARG A 6 -23.17 -21.26 23.26
C ARG A 6 -23.45 -20.54 21.95
N LYS A 7 -24.51 -19.71 21.90
CA LYS A 7 -24.78 -18.88 20.71
C LYS A 7 -23.52 -18.05 20.41
N PRO A 8 -23.05 -17.99 19.15
CA PRO A 8 -21.92 -17.16 18.79
C PRO A 8 -22.23 -15.73 19.21
N THR A 9 -21.23 -15.06 19.79
CA THR A 9 -21.36 -13.62 20.08
C THR A 9 -21.39 -12.92 18.73
N PRO A 10 -22.40 -12.08 18.42
CA PRO A 10 -22.43 -11.37 17.16
C PRO A 10 -21.16 -10.54 16.97
N GLY A 11 -20.68 -10.46 15.73
CA GLY A 11 -19.59 -9.57 15.36
C GLY A 11 -20.03 -8.10 15.38
N ARG A 12 -19.05 -7.20 15.27
CA ARG A 12 -19.26 -5.74 15.23
C ARG A 12 -19.34 -5.24 13.79
N ILE A 13 -20.20 -4.26 13.56
CA ILE A 13 -20.26 -3.52 12.29
C ILE A 13 -19.50 -2.20 12.44
N THR A 14 -18.56 -1.91 11.55
CA THR A 14 -17.75 -0.68 11.62
C THR A 14 -17.87 0.10 10.32
N PHE A 15 -18.49 1.28 10.36
CA PHE A 15 -18.53 2.19 9.22
C PHE A 15 -17.23 3.02 9.22
N VAL A 16 -16.51 3.03 8.10
CA VAL A 16 -15.20 3.69 7.98
C VAL A 16 -15.20 4.64 6.80
N GLY A 17 -14.88 5.91 7.04
CA GLY A 17 -14.67 6.88 5.96
C GLY A 17 -13.31 6.70 5.28
N SER A 18 -13.31 6.64 3.94
CA SER A 18 -12.09 6.59 3.13
C SER A 18 -11.40 7.96 2.96
N GLY A 19 -12.09 9.05 3.33
CA GLY A 19 -11.58 10.41 3.16
C GLY A 19 -11.52 10.88 1.71
N PRO A 20 -10.67 11.88 1.38
CA PRO A 20 -10.65 12.56 0.08
C PRO A 20 -9.90 11.80 -1.02
N GLY A 21 -9.26 10.68 -0.68
CA GLY A 21 -8.71 9.70 -1.63
C GLY A 21 -7.23 9.39 -1.47
N ASP A 22 -6.43 10.26 -0.85
CA ASP A 22 -5.06 9.94 -0.44
C ASP A 22 -5.07 9.02 0.80
N PRO A 23 -4.50 7.79 0.73
CA PRO A 23 -4.40 6.91 1.89
C PRO A 23 -3.64 7.51 3.08
N GLY A 24 -2.73 8.47 2.83
CA GLY A 24 -2.01 9.20 3.86
C GLY A 24 -2.90 10.13 4.70
N LEU A 25 -4.13 10.41 4.25
CA LEU A 25 -5.12 11.22 4.96
C LEU A 25 -6.19 10.38 5.67
N LEU A 26 -6.08 9.06 5.65
CA LEU A 26 -6.90 8.21 6.52
C LEU A 26 -6.63 8.55 7.98
N THR A 27 -7.68 8.59 8.79
CA THR A 27 -7.49 8.68 10.24
C THR A 27 -6.71 7.46 10.72
N THR A 28 -5.91 7.63 11.78
CA THR A 28 -5.14 6.52 12.37
C THR A 28 -6.03 5.33 12.73
N ARG A 29 -7.26 5.61 13.18
CA ARG A 29 -8.29 4.60 13.44
C ARG A 29 -8.77 3.92 12.16
N ALA A 30 -9.06 4.65 11.09
CA ALA A 30 -9.51 4.07 9.82
C ALA A 30 -8.44 3.14 9.23
N ALA A 31 -7.18 3.60 9.18
CA ALA A 31 -6.07 2.79 8.68
C ALA A 31 -5.88 1.50 9.50
N ALA A 32 -5.97 1.57 10.82
CA ALA A 32 -5.86 0.41 11.70
C ALA A 32 -7.01 -0.59 11.52
N VAL A 33 -8.25 -0.10 11.38
CA VAL A 33 -9.42 -0.95 11.13
C VAL A 33 -9.28 -1.66 9.78
N LEU A 34 -8.97 -0.93 8.71
CA LEU A 34 -8.80 -1.51 7.37
C LEU A 34 -7.70 -2.56 7.34
N ALA A 35 -6.56 -2.28 7.98
CA ALA A 35 -5.42 -3.19 7.99
C ALA A 35 -5.73 -4.57 8.61
N ASN A 36 -6.67 -4.62 9.55
CA ASN A 36 -7.07 -5.83 10.27
C ASN A 36 -8.42 -6.39 9.79
N ALA A 37 -9.04 -5.80 8.76
CA ALA A 37 -10.36 -6.18 8.31
C ALA A 37 -10.33 -7.45 7.46
N ALA A 38 -11.09 -8.46 7.88
CA ALA A 38 -11.26 -9.71 7.13
C ALA A 38 -12.45 -9.68 6.16
N LEU A 39 -13.50 -8.90 6.46
CA LEU A 39 -14.69 -8.74 5.62
C LEU A 39 -15.01 -7.24 5.46
N VAL A 40 -14.98 -6.76 4.21
CA VAL A 40 -15.23 -5.37 3.86
C VAL A 40 -16.30 -5.26 2.79
N PHE A 41 -17.30 -4.41 3.01
CA PHE A 41 -18.23 -3.93 2.00
C PHE A 41 -17.87 -2.49 1.62
N THR A 42 -17.58 -2.23 0.35
CA THR A 42 -17.03 -0.94 -0.12
C THR A 42 -17.91 -0.25 -1.17
N ASP A 43 -17.92 1.08 -1.15
CA ASP A 43 -18.42 1.87 -2.28
C ASP A 43 -17.49 1.74 -3.50
N ALA A 44 -18.05 1.93 -4.70
CA ALA A 44 -17.30 1.91 -5.96
C ALA A 44 -16.32 3.09 -6.10
N ASP A 45 -16.60 4.22 -5.44
CA ASP A 45 -15.78 5.44 -5.52
C ASP A 45 -14.58 5.44 -4.56
N VAL A 46 -14.40 4.38 -3.76
CA VAL A 46 -13.22 4.24 -2.89
C VAL A 46 -11.99 3.96 -3.75
N PRO A 47 -10.91 4.75 -3.63
CA PRO A 47 -9.73 4.57 -4.47
C PRO A 47 -8.99 3.26 -4.21
N GLU A 48 -8.45 2.66 -5.27
CA GLU A 48 -7.64 1.43 -5.21
C GLU A 48 -6.49 1.50 -4.17
N PRO A 49 -5.74 2.62 -4.01
CA PRO A 49 -4.71 2.70 -2.97
C PRO A 49 -5.24 2.56 -1.53
N VAL A 50 -6.51 2.89 -1.27
CA VAL A 50 -7.16 2.67 0.03
C VAL A 50 -7.58 1.21 0.16
N LEU A 51 -8.14 0.61 -0.90
CA LEU A 51 -8.50 -0.81 -0.92
C LEU A 51 -7.29 -1.73 -0.69
N ALA A 52 -6.12 -1.34 -1.21
CA ALA A 52 -4.86 -2.08 -1.03
C ALA A 52 -4.38 -2.16 0.44
N LEU A 53 -4.93 -1.35 1.34
CA LEU A 53 -4.64 -1.42 2.78
C LEU A 53 -5.46 -2.49 3.50
N ILE A 54 -6.54 -2.99 2.89
CA ILE A 54 -7.45 -3.93 3.53
C ILE A 54 -6.71 -5.23 3.82
N GLY A 55 -6.80 -5.68 5.08
CA GLY A 55 -6.28 -6.96 5.52
C GLY A 55 -4.75 -7.10 5.47
N LYS A 56 -3.99 -6.01 5.33
CA LYS A 56 -2.51 -6.04 5.24
C LYS A 56 -1.83 -6.65 6.47
N ASP A 57 -2.47 -6.56 7.64
CA ASP A 57 -1.97 -7.02 8.93
C ASP A 57 -2.72 -8.28 9.41
N LEU A 58 -3.55 -8.89 8.55
CA LEU A 58 -4.17 -10.19 8.86
C LEU A 58 -3.07 -11.26 9.01
N PRO A 59 -3.22 -12.19 9.96
CA PRO A 59 -2.27 -13.26 10.13
C PRO A 59 -2.18 -14.11 8.85
N PRO A 60 -0.98 -14.61 8.50
CA PRO A 60 -0.81 -15.49 7.35
C PRO A 60 -1.69 -16.73 7.49
N VAL A 61 -2.34 -17.10 6.39
CA VAL A 61 -3.25 -18.26 6.31
C VAL A 61 -2.52 -19.50 6.84
N SER A 62 -2.91 -19.95 8.02
CA SER A 62 -2.32 -21.11 8.68
C SER A 62 -3.37 -22.22 8.74
N GLY A 63 -3.19 -23.27 7.94
CA GLY A 63 -4.07 -24.44 7.91
C GLY A 63 -4.22 -25.07 6.52
N PRO A 64 -4.63 -26.35 6.41
CA PRO A 64 -4.91 -26.98 5.13
C PRO A 64 -6.07 -26.27 4.42
N ALA A 65 -5.99 -26.16 3.09
CA ALA A 65 -7.04 -25.59 2.26
C ALA A 65 -8.39 -26.29 2.54
N PRO A 66 -9.52 -25.56 2.61
CA PRO A 66 -10.83 -26.19 2.75
C PRO A 66 -11.07 -27.18 1.62
N ALA A 67 -11.61 -28.35 1.93
CA ALA A 67 -12.08 -29.28 0.91
C ALA A 67 -13.12 -28.56 0.03
N ALA A 68 -12.94 -28.63 -1.28
CA ALA A 68 -13.88 -28.05 -2.24
C ALA A 68 -15.29 -28.55 -1.94
N GLN A 69 -16.24 -27.62 -1.77
CA GLN A 69 -17.64 -28.00 -1.62
C GLN A 69 -18.09 -28.76 -2.88
N PRO A 70 -18.72 -29.94 -2.75
CA PRO A 70 -19.27 -30.64 -3.90
C PRO A 70 -20.32 -29.76 -4.57
N GLY A 71 -20.18 -29.62 -5.90
CA GLY A 71 -21.05 -28.80 -6.71
C GLY A 71 -22.53 -29.15 -6.56
N GLU A 72 -23.36 -28.13 -6.72
CA GLU A 72 -24.80 -28.25 -6.88
C GLU A 72 -25.12 -29.26 -7.96
N ASN A 73 -25.69 -30.41 -7.57
CA ASN A 73 -26.78 -31.08 -8.28
C ASN A 73 -27.34 -32.25 -7.43
N VAL A 74 -28.67 -32.39 -7.53
CA VAL A 74 -29.55 -33.52 -7.18
C VAL A 74 -30.33 -33.47 -5.84
N GLU A 75 -31.61 -33.09 -6.00
CA GLU A 75 -32.87 -33.61 -5.42
C GLU A 75 -32.96 -34.25 -4.02
N ALA A 76 -33.91 -33.67 -3.25
CA ALA A 76 -34.80 -34.22 -2.22
C ALA A 76 -34.43 -35.54 -1.48
N GLY A 77 -34.10 -35.40 -0.19
CA GLY A 77 -34.11 -36.49 0.79
C GLY A 77 -33.97 -35.96 2.22
N GLN A 78 -34.82 -36.44 3.12
CA GLN A 78 -35.05 -35.91 4.47
C GLN A 78 -33.95 -36.27 5.49
N GLY A 79 -33.57 -35.29 6.31
CA GLY A 79 -33.31 -35.45 7.75
C GLY A 79 -31.92 -35.91 8.18
N GLU A 80 -31.07 -34.96 8.60
CA GLU A 80 -30.10 -35.11 9.70
C GLU A 80 -29.69 -33.70 10.22
N PRO A 81 -29.33 -33.55 11.51
CA PRO A 81 -29.17 -32.25 12.14
C PRO A 81 -27.88 -31.55 11.70
N ALA A 82 -28.01 -30.28 11.33
CA ALA A 82 -26.91 -29.41 10.94
C ALA A 82 -25.78 -29.42 11.98
N GLN A 83 -24.64 -29.99 11.61
CA GLN A 83 -23.38 -29.78 12.32
C GLN A 83 -23.03 -28.29 12.25
N THR A 84 -22.80 -27.70 13.41
CA THR A 84 -22.30 -26.33 13.58
C THR A 84 -21.03 -26.15 12.76
N ALA A 85 -21.15 -25.43 11.64
CA ALA A 85 -20.02 -24.98 10.85
C ALA A 85 -19.14 -24.08 11.73
N LEU A 86 -17.95 -24.59 12.05
CA LEU A 86 -16.87 -23.78 12.60
C LEU A 86 -16.52 -22.69 11.58
N ALA A 87 -16.32 -21.46 12.06
CA ALA A 87 -16.00 -20.30 11.25
C ALA A 87 -14.84 -20.61 10.30
N VAL A 88 -15.13 -20.48 9.00
CA VAL A 88 -14.17 -20.62 7.91
C VAL A 88 -13.17 -19.48 8.05
N VAL A 89 -11.91 -19.80 8.36
CA VAL A 89 -10.82 -18.81 8.28
C VAL A 89 -10.49 -18.68 6.79
N SER A 90 -11.02 -17.64 6.14
CA SER A 90 -10.85 -17.44 4.71
C SER A 90 -9.42 -17.05 4.34
N SER A 91 -9.04 -17.47 3.15
CA SER A 91 -7.88 -17.00 2.39
C SER A 91 -7.95 -15.50 2.13
N GLY A 92 -7.19 -14.69 2.87
CA GLY A 92 -7.10 -13.24 2.67
C GLY A 92 -8.41 -12.48 3.00
N PRO A 93 -8.39 -11.14 2.89
CA PRO A 93 -9.57 -10.33 3.12
C PRO A 93 -10.63 -10.55 2.02
N ASP A 94 -11.88 -10.67 2.42
CA ASP A 94 -13.05 -10.71 1.55
C ASP A 94 -13.57 -9.28 1.33
N ILE A 95 -13.42 -8.76 0.11
CA ILE A 95 -13.82 -7.41 -0.27
C ILE A 95 -14.98 -7.52 -1.25
N ARG A 96 -16.14 -6.98 -0.86
CA ARG A 96 -17.38 -7.04 -1.61
C ARG A 96 -17.90 -5.62 -1.89
N PRO A 97 -18.54 -5.39 -3.04
CA PRO A 97 -19.21 -4.11 -3.27
C PRO A 97 -20.46 -4.00 -2.38
N ALA A 98 -20.72 -2.81 -1.84
CA ALA A 98 -22.01 -2.48 -1.23
C ALA A 98 -23.01 -2.15 -2.36
N LEU A 99 -23.93 -3.06 -2.65
CA LEU A 99 -24.89 -2.94 -3.74
C LEU A 99 -26.33 -2.94 -3.23
N GLY A 100 -27.19 -2.17 -3.90
CA GLY A 100 -28.61 -2.06 -3.62
C GLY A 100 -28.99 -0.84 -2.80
N ASP A 101 -30.26 -0.78 -2.41
CA ASP A 101 -30.77 0.31 -1.59
C ASP A 101 -30.23 0.20 -0.14
N PRO A 102 -30.21 1.30 0.64
CA PRO A 102 -29.67 1.31 2.00
C PRO A 102 -30.20 0.20 2.93
N ALA A 103 -31.46 -0.21 2.74
CA ALA A 103 -32.07 -1.27 3.52
C ALA A 103 -31.48 -2.66 3.21
N ASP A 104 -31.13 -2.94 1.94
CA ASP A 104 -30.54 -4.20 1.50
C ASP A 104 -29.09 -4.31 1.95
N VAL A 105 -28.34 -3.21 1.85
CA VAL A 105 -26.97 -3.13 2.38
C VAL A 105 -26.99 -3.37 3.88
N ALA A 106 -27.82 -2.65 4.64
CA ALA A 106 -27.92 -2.84 6.09
C ALA A 106 -28.33 -4.27 6.50
N LYS A 107 -29.25 -4.89 5.75
CA LYS A 107 -29.65 -6.29 5.96
C LYS A 107 -28.47 -7.24 5.74
N THR A 108 -27.68 -7.02 4.69
CA THR A 108 -26.47 -7.80 4.39
C THR A 108 -25.43 -7.66 5.50
N LEU A 109 -25.10 -6.44 5.92
CA LEU A 109 -24.17 -6.18 7.01
C LEU A 109 -24.62 -6.86 8.32
N THR A 110 -25.93 -6.76 8.63
CA THR A 110 -26.53 -7.37 9.83
C THR A 110 -26.49 -8.89 9.79
N ALA A 111 -26.71 -9.50 8.63
CA ALA A 111 -26.67 -10.95 8.46
C ALA A 111 -25.27 -11.50 8.70
N GLU A 112 -24.25 -10.87 8.11
CA GLU A 112 -22.85 -11.24 8.30
C GLU A 112 -22.41 -11.07 9.76
N ALA A 113 -22.73 -9.94 10.39
CA ALA A 113 -22.42 -9.71 11.79
C ALA A 113 -23.10 -10.72 12.73
N ARG A 114 -24.33 -11.16 12.43
CA ARG A 114 -25.02 -12.21 13.21
C ARG A 114 -24.37 -13.59 13.10
N SER A 115 -23.56 -13.83 12.07
CA SER A 115 -22.75 -15.04 11.95
C SER A 115 -21.53 -15.05 12.88
N GLY A 116 -21.22 -13.92 13.54
CA GLY A 116 -20.09 -13.77 14.45
C GLY A 116 -18.85 -13.14 13.82
N VAL A 117 -18.95 -12.62 12.59
CA VAL A 117 -17.84 -12.00 11.86
C VAL A 117 -17.89 -10.47 12.02
N ASP A 118 -16.74 -9.84 12.26
CA ASP A 118 -16.63 -8.39 12.25
C ASP A 118 -16.71 -7.88 10.80
N VAL A 119 -17.60 -6.92 10.56
CA VAL A 119 -17.90 -6.39 9.22
C VAL A 119 -17.46 -4.94 9.15
N VAL A 120 -16.67 -4.60 8.13
CA VAL A 120 -16.33 -3.21 7.82
C VAL A 120 -17.18 -2.74 6.65
N ARG A 121 -17.85 -1.60 6.81
CA ARG A 121 -18.51 -0.85 5.74
C ARG A 121 -17.63 0.34 5.38
N LEU A 122 -16.84 0.21 4.32
CA LEU A 122 -15.94 1.26 3.83
C LEU A 122 -16.70 2.20 2.90
N VAL A 123 -16.76 3.47 3.28
CA VAL A 123 -17.58 4.51 2.64
C VAL A 123 -16.68 5.51 1.95
N ALA A 124 -17.04 5.91 0.73
CA ALA A 124 -16.37 6.99 0.02
C ALA A 124 -16.61 8.33 0.73
N GLY A 125 -15.54 8.93 1.29
CA GLY A 125 -15.64 10.18 2.05
C GLY A 125 -15.85 9.94 3.56
N ASP A 126 -16.88 10.54 4.15
CA ASP A 126 -17.22 10.44 5.58
C ASP A 126 -18.58 9.74 5.78
N PRO A 127 -18.72 8.74 6.68
CA PRO A 127 -19.94 7.92 6.73
C PRO A 127 -21.22 8.69 7.05
N LEU A 128 -21.15 9.80 7.75
CA LEU A 128 -22.32 10.59 8.15
C LEU A 128 -22.51 11.86 7.31
N SER A 129 -21.86 11.93 6.14
CA SER A 129 -22.08 13.01 5.16
C SER A 129 -22.84 12.56 3.91
N VAL A 130 -23.34 11.32 3.87
CA VAL A 130 -24.02 10.73 2.71
C VAL A 130 -25.35 10.13 3.16
N ASP A 131 -26.47 10.61 2.60
CA ASP A 131 -27.82 10.24 3.03
C ASP A 131 -28.10 8.73 2.92
N ALA A 132 -27.65 8.09 1.85
CA ALA A 132 -27.77 6.65 1.67
C ALA A 132 -27.10 5.88 2.83
N VAL A 133 -25.89 6.30 3.23
CA VAL A 133 -25.15 5.69 4.32
C VAL A 133 -25.78 6.01 5.68
N ILE A 134 -26.31 7.23 5.88
CA ILE A 134 -27.09 7.57 7.07
C ILE A 134 -28.31 6.64 7.20
N ALA A 135 -28.99 6.34 6.09
CA ALA A 135 -30.10 5.38 6.07
C ALA A 135 -29.63 3.94 6.40
N GLU A 136 -28.47 3.51 5.89
CA GLU A 136 -27.84 2.23 6.27
C GLU A 136 -27.57 2.17 7.78
N VAL A 137 -26.91 3.18 8.34
CA VAL A 137 -26.58 3.29 9.78
C VAL A 137 -27.85 3.26 10.63
N ASN A 138 -28.88 4.02 10.25
CA ASN A 138 -30.17 4.02 10.93
C ASN A 138 -30.85 2.65 10.90
N ALA A 139 -30.72 1.90 9.81
CA ALA A 139 -31.24 0.55 9.71
C ALA A 139 -30.46 -0.44 10.58
N VAL A 140 -29.14 -0.34 10.61
CA VAL A 140 -28.27 -1.15 11.50
C VAL A 140 -28.55 -0.83 12.98
N ALA A 141 -28.76 0.44 13.34
CA ALA A 141 -29.06 0.86 14.70
C ALA A 141 -30.35 0.22 15.27
N ARG A 142 -31.30 -0.18 14.40
CA ARG A 142 -32.50 -0.92 14.80
C ARG A 142 -32.26 -2.42 15.09
N SER A 143 -31.09 -2.97 14.75
CA SER A 143 -30.83 -4.42 14.74
C SER A 143 -30.32 -5.03 16.07
N HIS A 144 -30.19 -4.23 17.12
CA HIS A 144 -29.55 -4.56 18.42
C HIS A 144 -28.06 -4.97 18.35
N LEU A 145 -27.44 -4.95 17.16
CA LEU A 145 -26.01 -5.19 17.00
C LEU A 145 -25.20 -3.97 17.44
N HIS A 146 -23.99 -4.22 17.92
CA HIS A 146 -23.02 -3.16 18.17
C HIS A 146 -22.46 -2.66 16.84
N PHE A 147 -22.51 -1.35 16.64
CA PHE A 147 -21.83 -0.69 15.54
C PHE A 147 -20.99 0.49 16.02
N GLU A 148 -19.95 0.81 15.26
CA GLU A 148 -19.13 2.00 15.46
C GLU A 148 -18.98 2.77 14.14
N VAL A 149 -18.77 4.08 14.23
CA VAL A 149 -18.52 4.95 13.09
C VAL A 149 -17.14 5.59 13.26
N VAL A 150 -16.27 5.38 12.27
CA VAL A 150 -14.94 5.95 12.19
C VAL A 150 -14.97 7.08 11.15
N PRO A 151 -14.78 8.35 11.57
CA PRO A 151 -14.91 9.49 10.67
C PRO A 151 -13.77 9.51 9.64
N GLY A 152 -14.12 10.01 8.45
CA GLY A 152 -13.19 10.33 7.36
C GLY A 152 -12.94 11.84 7.26
N LEU A 153 -11.83 12.22 6.64
CA LEU A 153 -11.57 13.62 6.35
C LEU A 153 -12.46 14.08 5.17
N ALA A 154 -13.25 15.14 5.37
CA ALA A 154 -14.19 15.61 4.35
C ALA A 154 -13.46 16.18 3.12
N ALA A 155 -13.88 15.75 1.92
CA ALA A 155 -13.32 16.25 0.66
C ALA A 155 -13.53 17.77 0.48
N ALA A 156 -14.66 18.30 0.97
CA ALA A 156 -15.00 19.72 0.89
C ALA A 156 -14.02 20.63 1.67
N SER A 157 -13.23 20.10 2.61
CA SER A 157 -12.21 20.87 3.33
C SER A 157 -10.79 20.47 2.94
N ALA A 158 -10.54 19.18 2.75
CA ALA A 158 -9.21 18.67 2.40
C ALA A 158 -8.77 19.06 0.99
N VAL A 159 -9.67 18.97 0.00
CA VAL A 159 -9.34 19.26 -1.40
C VAL A 159 -9.00 20.73 -1.59
N PRO A 160 -9.78 21.71 -1.09
CA PRO A 160 -9.37 23.12 -1.13
C PRO A 160 -8.05 23.38 -0.42
N THR A 161 -7.78 22.72 0.71
CA THR A 161 -6.50 22.84 1.43
C THR A 161 -5.31 22.40 0.56
N TYR A 162 -5.43 21.28 -0.16
CA TYR A 162 -4.40 20.82 -1.09
C TYR A 162 -4.31 21.67 -2.36
N ALA A 163 -5.43 22.25 -2.81
CA ALA A 163 -5.47 23.16 -3.94
C ALA A 163 -4.98 24.59 -3.60
N GLY A 164 -4.64 24.88 -2.35
CA GLY A 164 -4.15 26.20 -1.93
C GLY A 164 -5.27 27.23 -1.75
N LEU A 165 -6.45 26.80 -1.33
CA LEU A 165 -7.67 27.60 -1.24
C LEU A 165 -8.13 27.72 0.22
N PRO A 166 -7.76 28.79 0.93
CA PRO A 166 -8.12 28.96 2.33
C PRO A 166 -9.62 29.28 2.45
N LEU A 167 -10.39 28.37 3.05
CA LEU A 167 -11.85 28.54 3.19
C LEU A 167 -12.24 29.57 4.26
N GLY A 168 -11.42 29.71 5.30
CA GLY A 168 -11.74 30.55 6.46
C GLY A 168 -12.81 29.94 7.37
N SER A 169 -13.17 30.67 8.43
CA SER A 169 -14.12 30.21 9.46
C SER A 169 -15.59 30.24 9.02
N SER A 170 -15.90 30.87 7.88
CA SER A 170 -17.23 30.97 7.31
C SER A 170 -17.16 30.56 5.84
N HIS A 171 -17.72 29.40 5.52
CA HIS A 171 -17.86 28.88 4.18
C HIS A 171 -19.10 27.98 4.12
N THR A 172 -19.62 27.78 2.91
CA THR A 172 -20.80 26.94 2.68
C THR A 172 -20.40 25.75 1.82
N VAL A 173 -20.87 24.56 2.19
CA VAL A 173 -20.66 23.33 1.43
C VAL A 173 -22.02 22.82 0.95
N ALA A 174 -22.10 22.42 -0.31
CA ALA A 174 -23.27 21.75 -0.86
C ALA A 174 -22.84 20.57 -1.75
N ASP A 175 -23.63 19.49 -1.72
CA ASP A 175 -23.48 18.38 -2.66
C ASP A 175 -24.53 18.52 -3.76
N VAL A 176 -24.06 18.75 -4.99
CA VAL A 176 -24.90 18.94 -6.18
C VAL A 176 -24.73 17.81 -7.18
N ARG A 177 -24.22 16.64 -6.72
CA ARG A 177 -24.15 15.41 -7.52
C ARG A 177 -25.53 14.74 -7.66
N GLY A 178 -26.40 14.93 -6.68
CA GLY A 178 -27.79 14.49 -6.66
C GLY A 178 -28.71 15.34 -7.52
N ASP A 179 -30.03 15.24 -7.31
CA ASP A 179 -31.01 16.06 -8.02
C ASP A 179 -30.81 17.55 -7.70
N LEU A 180 -30.79 18.39 -8.73
CA LEU A 180 -30.57 19.83 -8.56
C LEU A 180 -31.84 20.51 -8.02
N ASP A 181 -33.01 19.91 -8.22
CA ASP A 181 -34.30 20.43 -7.75
C ASP A 181 -34.43 20.38 -6.20
N ASP A 182 -33.67 19.50 -5.55
CA ASP A 182 -33.64 19.37 -4.08
C ASP A 182 -32.70 20.40 -3.40
N THR A 183 -32.02 21.24 -4.19
CA THR A 183 -31.02 22.19 -3.69
C THR A 183 -31.60 23.61 -3.58
N ASP A 184 -31.42 24.25 -2.43
CA ASP A 184 -31.80 25.66 -2.21
C ASP A 184 -30.75 26.61 -2.82
N TRP A 185 -30.85 26.84 -4.13
CA TRP A 185 -29.91 27.66 -4.89
C TRP A 185 -29.90 29.13 -4.48
N GLU A 186 -31.05 29.67 -4.05
CA GLU A 186 -31.16 31.04 -3.56
C GLU A 186 -30.31 31.21 -2.28
N ALA A 187 -30.44 30.28 -1.33
CA ALA A 187 -29.63 30.29 -0.12
C ALA A 187 -28.13 30.09 -0.42
N LEU A 188 -27.78 29.22 -1.38
CA LEU A 188 -26.38 29.02 -1.77
C LEU A 188 -25.75 30.25 -2.42
N ALA A 189 -26.47 30.93 -3.32
CA ALA A 189 -26.00 32.14 -3.97
C ALA A 189 -25.86 33.32 -3.00
N ALA A 190 -26.75 33.41 -2.00
CA ALA A 190 -26.72 34.44 -0.96
C ALA A 190 -25.72 34.15 0.18
N ALA A 191 -25.14 32.94 0.23
CA ALA A 191 -24.33 32.51 1.36
C ALA A 191 -23.04 33.35 1.52
N PRO A 192 -22.66 33.73 2.76
CA PRO A 192 -21.44 34.49 3.00
C PRO A 192 -20.19 33.59 2.93
N GLY A 193 -19.15 34.10 2.28
CA GLY A 193 -17.85 33.43 2.18
C GLY A 193 -17.73 32.55 0.94
N PRO A 194 -16.71 31.67 0.87
CA PRO A 194 -16.54 30.76 -0.25
C PRO A 194 -17.64 29.69 -0.27
N LEU A 195 -18.09 29.35 -1.48
CA LEU A 195 -19.01 28.24 -1.73
C LEU A 195 -18.21 27.05 -2.27
N ILE A 196 -18.38 25.88 -1.64
CA ILE A 196 -17.72 24.63 -2.02
C ILE A 196 -18.79 23.67 -2.50
N LEU A 197 -18.74 23.30 -3.77
CA LEU A 197 -19.65 22.33 -4.36
C LEU A 197 -18.95 20.99 -4.55
N GLN A 198 -19.59 19.91 -4.12
CA GLN A 198 -19.28 18.57 -4.60
C GLN A 198 -20.13 18.32 -5.86
N ALA A 199 -19.50 18.05 -6.99
CA ALA A 199 -20.17 18.01 -8.29
C ALA A 199 -19.64 16.86 -9.16
N THR A 200 -20.30 16.63 -10.29
CA THR A 200 -19.77 15.81 -11.39
C THR A 200 -19.54 16.69 -12.62
N ALA A 201 -18.63 16.26 -13.51
CA ALA A 201 -18.39 16.98 -14.76
C ALA A 201 -19.67 17.16 -15.61
N SER A 202 -20.62 16.21 -15.52
CA SER A 202 -21.88 16.25 -16.25
C SER A 202 -22.89 17.27 -15.72
N ARG A 203 -22.89 17.56 -14.42
CA ARG A 203 -23.87 18.48 -13.78
C ARG A 203 -23.32 19.88 -13.52
N LEU A 204 -22.00 20.05 -13.58
CA LEU A 204 -21.35 21.30 -13.20
C LEU A 204 -21.82 22.51 -14.03
N ALA A 205 -22.03 22.32 -15.33
CA ALA A 205 -22.48 23.41 -16.20
C ALA A 205 -23.89 23.89 -15.84
N ASP A 206 -24.79 22.98 -15.46
CA ASP A 206 -26.16 23.32 -15.06
C ASP A 206 -26.17 24.00 -13.69
N ALA A 207 -25.42 23.46 -12.71
CA ALA A 207 -25.23 24.11 -11.41
C ALA A 207 -24.69 25.54 -11.52
N ALA A 208 -23.73 25.77 -12.43
CA ALA A 208 -23.19 27.11 -12.68
C ALA A 208 -24.23 28.07 -13.28
N ARG A 209 -25.08 27.59 -14.21
CA ARG A 209 -26.18 28.39 -14.77
C ARG A 209 -27.20 28.78 -13.69
N THR A 210 -27.60 27.83 -12.85
CA THR A 210 -28.54 28.10 -11.76
C THR A 210 -27.99 29.15 -10.80
N LEU A 211 -26.70 29.09 -10.44
CA LEU A 211 -26.08 30.13 -9.61
C LEU A 211 -26.07 31.52 -10.28
N LEU A 212 -25.88 31.58 -11.60
CA LEU A 212 -25.97 32.85 -12.36
C LEU A 212 -27.39 33.40 -12.35
N ASP A 213 -28.41 32.53 -12.51
CA ASP A 213 -29.81 32.90 -12.47
C ASP A 213 -30.23 33.46 -11.09
N HIS A 214 -29.57 33.00 -10.02
CA HIS A 214 -29.69 33.52 -8.66
C HIS A 214 -28.72 34.68 -8.33
N GLU A 215 -28.35 35.47 -9.35
CA GLU A 215 -27.60 36.72 -9.23
C GLU A 215 -26.15 36.61 -8.71
N LEU A 216 -25.56 35.41 -8.69
CA LEU A 216 -24.12 35.29 -8.42
C LEU A 216 -23.33 35.80 -9.63
N ALA A 217 -22.37 36.70 -9.41
CA ALA A 217 -21.69 37.39 -10.50
C ALA A 217 -20.93 36.44 -11.44
N ASP A 218 -21.06 36.66 -12.75
CA ASP A 218 -20.45 35.89 -13.84
C ASP A 218 -18.92 35.79 -13.78
N THR A 219 -18.29 36.85 -13.28
CA THR A 219 -16.84 37.01 -13.07
C THR A 219 -16.34 36.41 -11.77
N THR A 220 -17.21 35.82 -10.95
CA THR A 220 -16.81 35.20 -9.68
C THR A 220 -15.76 34.12 -9.94
N PRO A 221 -14.57 34.20 -9.33
CA PRO A 221 -13.50 33.23 -9.55
C PRO A 221 -13.87 31.84 -9.04
N CYS A 222 -13.50 30.81 -9.80
CA CYS A 222 -13.77 29.41 -9.50
C CYS A 222 -12.51 28.56 -9.69
N VAL A 223 -12.37 27.52 -8.86
CA VAL A 223 -11.41 26.43 -9.08
C VAL A 223 -12.17 25.11 -9.09
N VAL A 224 -12.00 24.34 -10.15
CA VAL A 224 -12.47 22.96 -10.23
C VAL A 224 -11.30 22.03 -9.96
N THR A 225 -11.42 21.16 -8.96
CA THR A 225 -10.39 20.18 -8.61
C THR A 225 -10.94 18.76 -8.75
N ALA A 226 -10.25 17.94 -9.55
CA ALA A 226 -10.46 16.50 -9.65
C ALA A 226 -9.35 15.74 -8.94
N HIS A 227 -9.63 14.48 -8.55
CA HIS A 227 -8.69 13.57 -7.88
C HIS A 227 -7.97 14.22 -6.68
N GLY A 228 -8.69 15.07 -5.95
CA GLY A 228 -8.12 15.94 -4.92
C GLY A 228 -7.32 15.17 -3.87
N THR A 229 -6.30 15.81 -3.31
CA THR A 229 -5.32 15.27 -2.35
C THR A 229 -4.35 14.21 -2.88
N THR A 230 -4.62 13.61 -4.05
CA THR A 230 -3.74 12.59 -4.64
C THR A 230 -2.63 13.20 -5.51
N CYS A 231 -1.63 12.41 -5.88
CA CYS A 231 -0.63 12.81 -6.90
C CYS A 231 -1.23 12.98 -8.31
N GLN A 232 -2.47 12.54 -8.52
CA GLN A 232 -3.22 12.73 -9.76
C GLN A 232 -4.12 13.97 -9.72
N GLN A 233 -4.14 14.73 -8.63
CA GLN A 233 -4.97 15.93 -8.51
C GLN A 233 -4.78 16.86 -9.72
N ARG A 234 -5.86 17.43 -10.23
CA ARG A 234 -5.81 18.44 -11.27
C ARG A 234 -6.76 19.55 -10.91
N SER A 235 -6.26 20.77 -10.91
CA SER A 235 -7.10 21.95 -10.71
C SER A 235 -7.08 22.88 -11.91
N VAL A 236 -8.26 23.40 -12.27
CA VAL A 236 -8.43 24.43 -13.31
C VAL A 236 -9.05 25.67 -12.69
N GLU A 237 -8.38 26.81 -12.87
CA GLU A 237 -8.90 28.14 -12.54
C GLU A 237 -9.76 28.67 -13.68
N THR A 238 -10.91 29.24 -13.35
CA THR A 238 -11.87 29.82 -14.31
C THR A 238 -12.79 30.81 -13.58
N THR A 239 -13.85 31.27 -14.24
CA THR A 239 -14.94 32.05 -13.62
C THR A 239 -16.24 31.24 -13.58
N LEU A 240 -17.23 31.71 -12.84
CA LEU A 240 -18.57 31.12 -12.81
C LEU A 240 -19.17 31.01 -14.22
N GLN A 241 -19.04 32.05 -15.03
CA GLN A 241 -19.44 31.99 -16.44
C GLN A 241 -18.67 30.92 -17.21
N GLY A 242 -17.37 30.79 -16.98
CA GLY A 242 -16.53 29.77 -17.63
C GLY A 242 -16.97 28.33 -17.30
N LEU A 243 -17.49 28.08 -16.10
CA LEU A 243 -18.00 26.75 -15.71
C LEU A 243 -19.19 26.28 -16.55
N THR A 244 -19.89 27.19 -17.23
CA THR A 244 -21.01 26.85 -18.12
C THR A 244 -20.57 26.20 -19.43
N ASP A 245 -19.28 26.27 -19.76
CA ASP A 245 -18.67 25.64 -20.94
C ASP A 245 -17.89 24.37 -20.53
N PRO A 246 -18.37 23.16 -20.89
CA PRO A 246 -17.66 21.91 -20.61
C PRO A 246 -16.25 21.84 -21.22
N ALA A 247 -15.93 22.67 -22.22
CA ALA A 247 -14.59 22.73 -22.81
C ALA A 247 -13.51 23.19 -21.81
N VAL A 248 -13.88 23.93 -20.76
CA VAL A 248 -12.96 24.35 -19.68
C VAL A 248 -12.31 23.16 -18.99
N LEU A 249 -13.01 22.03 -18.91
CA LEU A 249 -12.48 20.78 -18.32
C LEU A 249 -11.87 19.83 -19.37
N GLY A 250 -11.75 20.28 -20.63
CA GLY A 250 -11.32 19.43 -21.74
C GLY A 250 -12.43 18.53 -22.29
N GLY A 251 -13.70 18.85 -22.02
CA GLY A 251 -14.88 18.09 -22.43
C GLY A 251 -15.32 17.03 -21.41
N ALA A 252 -16.47 16.39 -21.66
CA ALA A 252 -17.08 15.38 -20.79
C ALA A 252 -16.56 13.96 -21.07
N ASP A 253 -15.24 13.79 -21.25
CA ASP A 253 -14.66 12.46 -21.45
C ASP A 253 -14.71 11.67 -20.12
N PRO A 254 -15.42 10.52 -20.07
CA PRO A 254 -15.50 9.70 -18.86
C PRO A 254 -14.14 9.12 -18.41
N VAL A 255 -13.10 9.23 -19.24
CA VAL A 255 -11.72 8.81 -18.94
C VAL A 255 -10.75 10.01 -18.92
N GLY A 256 -11.30 11.24 -18.93
CA GLY A 256 -10.56 12.49 -18.89
C GLY A 256 -9.93 12.79 -17.52
N PRO A 257 -9.07 13.81 -17.44
CA PRO A 257 -8.42 14.23 -16.18
C PRO A 257 -9.37 14.80 -15.12
N PHE A 258 -10.62 15.10 -15.52
CA PHE A 258 -11.71 15.57 -14.65
C PHE A 258 -12.85 14.56 -14.58
N ALA A 259 -12.57 13.28 -14.84
CA ALA A 259 -13.52 12.21 -14.64
C ALA A 259 -13.75 11.94 -13.14
N GLY A 260 -14.98 11.54 -12.79
CA GLY A 260 -15.36 11.23 -11.41
C GLY A 260 -15.79 12.45 -10.59
N PRO A 261 -15.75 12.34 -9.25
CA PRO A 261 -16.16 13.43 -8.35
C PRO A 261 -15.25 14.66 -8.46
N LEU A 262 -15.88 15.83 -8.49
CA LEU A 262 -15.23 17.14 -8.53
C LEU A 262 -15.51 17.89 -7.23
N VAL A 263 -14.52 18.65 -6.77
CA VAL A 263 -14.71 19.68 -5.74
C VAL A 263 -14.49 21.04 -6.39
N VAL A 264 -15.51 21.89 -6.35
CA VAL A 264 -15.50 23.22 -6.96
C VAL A 264 -15.53 24.26 -5.87
N THR A 265 -14.51 25.12 -5.83
CA THR A 265 -14.45 26.25 -4.88
C THR A 265 -14.75 27.53 -5.63
N ILE A 266 -15.77 28.25 -5.20
CA ILE A 266 -16.29 29.47 -5.82
C ILE A 266 -16.10 30.63 -4.84
N GLY A 267 -15.54 31.73 -5.33
CA GLY A 267 -15.43 32.99 -4.60
C GLY A 267 -14.02 33.56 -4.51
N LYS A 268 -13.90 34.69 -3.79
CA LYS A 268 -12.68 35.52 -3.74
C LYS A 268 -11.44 34.78 -3.21
N THR A 269 -11.60 33.68 -2.48
CA THR A 269 -10.47 32.90 -1.94
C THR A 269 -9.55 32.33 -3.02
N VAL A 270 -10.07 32.09 -4.23
CA VAL A 270 -9.32 31.60 -5.39
C VAL A 270 -8.08 32.45 -5.70
N SER A 271 -8.14 33.76 -5.44
CA SER A 271 -6.99 34.66 -5.63
C SER A 271 -5.74 34.26 -4.83
N ASN A 272 -5.90 33.52 -3.72
CA ASN A 272 -4.78 33.04 -2.90
C ASN A 272 -4.07 31.84 -3.50
N ARG A 273 -4.70 31.12 -4.45
CA ARG A 273 -4.15 29.87 -5.02
C ARG A 273 -2.76 30.07 -5.63
N SER A 274 -2.55 31.18 -6.33
CA SER A 274 -1.24 31.54 -6.89
C SER A 274 -0.08 31.52 -5.88
N LYS A 275 -0.36 31.79 -4.60
CA LYS A 275 0.63 31.82 -3.51
C LYS A 275 0.63 30.54 -2.66
N LEU A 276 -0.53 29.90 -2.51
CA LEU A 276 -0.74 28.80 -1.57
C LEU A 276 -0.87 27.43 -2.23
N ASN A 277 -0.81 27.33 -3.57
CA ASN A 277 -0.80 26.06 -4.29
C ASN A 277 0.51 25.29 -4.01
N TRP A 278 0.57 24.65 -2.85
CA TRP A 278 1.76 23.96 -2.34
C TRP A 278 1.89 22.53 -2.86
N TRP A 279 0.78 21.88 -3.22
CA TRP A 279 0.75 20.48 -3.64
C TRP A 279 1.11 20.32 -5.12
N GLU A 280 0.39 21.01 -6.01
CA GLU A 280 0.60 20.89 -7.46
C GLU A 280 1.87 21.61 -7.93
N SER A 281 2.50 22.40 -7.06
CA SER A 281 3.79 23.05 -7.31
C SER A 281 5.01 22.20 -6.95
N ARG A 282 4.83 20.99 -6.39
CA ARG A 282 5.94 20.14 -5.97
C ARG A 282 6.80 19.69 -7.16
N ALA A 283 8.08 19.47 -6.90
CA ALA A 283 9.09 19.24 -7.93
C ALA A 283 8.77 18.04 -8.84
N LEU A 284 8.25 16.94 -8.27
CA LEU A 284 7.89 15.72 -8.98
C LEU A 284 6.37 15.57 -9.14
N TYR A 285 5.61 16.66 -8.99
CA TYR A 285 4.17 16.59 -9.04
C TYR A 285 3.65 15.95 -10.33
N GLY A 286 2.80 14.92 -10.17
CA GLY A 286 2.20 14.18 -11.28
C GLY A 286 3.13 13.20 -12.01
N TRP A 287 4.38 13.04 -11.55
CA TRP A 287 5.31 12.06 -12.13
C TRP A 287 4.96 10.66 -11.66
N THR A 288 5.02 9.69 -12.57
CA THR A 288 5.00 8.27 -12.21
C THR A 288 6.43 7.74 -12.17
N VAL A 289 6.89 7.29 -10.99
CA VAL A 289 8.29 6.89 -10.76
C VAL A 289 8.37 5.39 -10.47
N LEU A 290 9.17 4.68 -11.25
CA LEU A 290 9.40 3.25 -11.07
C LEU A 290 10.45 3.02 -9.96
N VAL A 291 10.09 2.18 -8.99
CA VAL A 291 10.94 1.79 -7.85
C VAL A 291 11.26 0.29 -7.96
N PRO A 292 12.40 -0.10 -8.57
CA PRO A 292 12.80 -1.49 -8.82
C PRO A 292 13.36 -2.20 -7.57
N ARG A 293 12.74 -2.03 -6.39
CA ARG A 293 13.17 -2.62 -5.11
C ARG A 293 12.17 -3.65 -4.59
N THR A 294 12.61 -4.52 -3.69
CA THR A 294 11.75 -5.45 -2.96
C THR A 294 10.79 -4.67 -2.04
N LYS A 295 9.57 -5.20 -1.84
CA LYS A 295 8.49 -4.56 -1.07
C LYS A 295 8.96 -4.07 0.31
N ASP A 296 9.73 -4.89 1.01
CA ASP A 296 10.24 -4.57 2.37
C ASP A 296 11.29 -3.44 2.41
N GLN A 297 11.81 -3.00 1.27
CA GLN A 297 12.86 -1.98 1.17
C GLN A 297 12.46 -0.76 0.32
N ALA A 298 11.26 -0.78 -0.27
CA ALA A 298 10.77 0.27 -1.15
C ALA A 298 10.10 1.43 -0.40
N GLY A 299 9.53 1.15 0.78
CA GLY A 299 8.72 2.11 1.56
C GLY A 299 9.36 3.48 1.76
N GLU A 300 10.59 3.55 2.29
CA GLU A 300 11.30 4.82 2.53
C GLU A 300 11.41 5.67 1.25
N MET A 301 11.72 5.04 0.12
CA MET A 301 11.83 5.74 -1.16
C MET A 301 10.48 6.19 -1.68
N SER A 302 9.47 5.32 -1.60
CA SER A 302 8.09 5.60 -2.03
C SER A 302 7.49 6.77 -1.25
N GLU A 303 7.69 6.81 0.07
CA GLU A 303 7.28 7.92 0.94
C GLU A 303 7.97 9.22 0.55
N ARG A 304 9.30 9.19 0.35
CA ARG A 304 10.05 10.38 -0.05
C ARG A 304 9.65 10.88 -1.44
N LEU A 305 9.41 10.00 -2.41
CA LEU A 305 8.88 10.36 -3.72
C LEU A 305 7.49 11.01 -3.63
N THR A 306 6.60 10.45 -2.80
CA THR A 306 5.27 11.01 -2.54
C THR A 306 5.37 12.40 -1.89
N SER A 307 6.37 12.62 -1.02
CA SER A 307 6.67 13.93 -0.44
C SER A 307 7.09 15.00 -1.46
N TYR A 308 7.48 14.60 -2.67
CA TYR A 308 7.71 15.48 -3.82
C TYR A 308 6.56 15.47 -4.85
N GLY A 309 5.42 14.83 -4.53
CA GLY A 309 4.22 14.79 -5.36
C GLY A 309 4.24 13.71 -6.47
N ALA A 310 5.18 12.78 -6.42
CA ALA A 310 5.25 11.67 -7.37
C ALA A 310 4.34 10.49 -6.96
N LEU A 311 3.94 9.69 -7.93
CA LEU A 311 3.30 8.38 -7.75
C LEU A 311 4.38 7.28 -7.88
N PRO A 312 4.84 6.67 -6.78
CA PRO A 312 5.77 5.55 -6.85
C PRO A 312 5.04 4.28 -7.30
N VAL A 313 5.68 3.51 -8.18
CA VAL A 313 5.24 2.16 -8.58
C VAL A 313 6.36 1.18 -8.28
N GLU A 314 6.12 0.34 -7.29
CA GLU A 314 7.10 -0.63 -6.83
C GLU A 314 7.09 -1.87 -7.73
N VAL A 315 8.27 -2.26 -8.21
CA VAL A 315 8.47 -3.49 -8.97
C VAL A 315 9.59 -4.29 -8.30
N PRO A 316 9.24 -5.34 -7.54
CA PRO A 316 10.22 -6.25 -7.00
C PRO A 316 11.08 -6.82 -8.13
N THR A 317 12.40 -6.68 -8.00
CA THR A 317 13.36 -7.24 -8.98
C THR A 317 14.01 -8.52 -8.49
N ILE A 318 13.85 -8.83 -7.20
CA ILE A 318 14.37 -10.01 -6.54
C ILE A 318 13.21 -10.66 -5.77
N ALA A 319 13.14 -11.98 -5.79
CA ALA A 319 12.26 -12.76 -4.95
C ALA A 319 13.06 -13.73 -4.09
N VAL A 320 12.57 -13.96 -2.89
CA VAL A 320 13.11 -14.96 -1.96
C VAL A 320 12.21 -16.19 -2.09
N GLU A 321 12.77 -17.28 -2.60
CA GLU A 321 12.07 -18.53 -2.81
C GLU A 321 12.53 -19.59 -1.80
N PRO A 322 11.68 -20.57 -1.46
CA PRO A 322 12.12 -21.75 -0.72
C PRO A 322 13.29 -22.48 -1.43
N PRO A 323 14.11 -23.25 -0.68
CA PRO A 323 15.18 -24.05 -1.27
C PRO A 323 14.62 -25.10 -2.23
N ARG A 324 15.41 -25.51 -3.24
CA ARG A 324 14.99 -26.51 -4.24
C ARG A 324 14.56 -27.84 -3.60
N SER A 325 15.22 -28.20 -2.50
CA SER A 325 14.89 -29.37 -1.71
C SER A 325 14.63 -28.91 -0.27
N PRO A 326 13.45 -29.19 0.30
CA PRO A 326 13.17 -28.85 1.69
C PRO A 326 13.88 -29.79 2.68
N ALA A 327 14.34 -30.97 2.24
CA ALA A 327 14.82 -32.03 3.10
C ALA A 327 16.01 -31.65 4.01
N GLN A 328 16.91 -30.77 3.54
CA GLN A 328 18.02 -30.28 4.38
C GLN A 328 17.50 -29.41 5.52
N MET A 329 16.59 -28.49 5.22
CA MET A 329 15.99 -27.63 6.23
C MET A 329 15.13 -28.43 7.21
N GLU A 330 14.33 -29.38 6.74
CA GLU A 330 13.55 -30.25 7.61
C GLU A 330 14.42 -31.09 8.55
N ARG A 331 15.56 -31.59 8.05
CA ARG A 331 16.54 -32.32 8.87
C ARG A 331 17.18 -31.41 9.92
N ALA A 332 17.54 -30.19 9.54
CA ALA A 332 18.11 -29.21 10.46
C ALA A 332 17.13 -28.78 11.53
N VAL A 333 15.87 -28.50 11.18
CA VAL A 333 14.81 -28.13 12.14
C VAL A 333 14.56 -29.27 13.13
N LYS A 334 14.48 -30.53 12.66
CA LYS A 334 14.41 -31.70 13.55
C LYS A 334 15.66 -31.83 14.43
N GLY A 335 16.84 -31.57 13.86
CA GLY A 335 18.11 -31.57 14.58
C GLY A 335 18.17 -30.51 15.69
N LEU A 336 17.54 -29.35 15.51
CA LEU A 336 17.41 -28.34 16.57
C LEU A 336 16.59 -28.87 17.75
N VAL A 337 15.44 -29.47 17.47
CA VAL A 337 14.57 -30.06 18.51
C VAL A 337 15.25 -31.23 19.21
N ASP A 338 16.02 -32.03 18.48
CA ASP A 338 16.80 -33.15 19.02
C ASP A 338 18.05 -32.71 19.81
N GLY A 339 18.36 -31.40 19.88
CA GLY A 339 19.52 -30.87 20.61
C GLY A 339 20.87 -31.12 19.91
N ARG A 340 20.89 -31.26 18.58
CA ARG A 340 22.11 -31.55 17.80
C ARG A 340 23.02 -30.35 17.58
N PHE A 341 22.57 -29.15 17.92
CA PHE A 341 23.31 -27.92 17.66
C PHE A 341 23.53 -27.16 18.97
N GLN A 342 24.76 -26.67 19.14
CA GLN A 342 25.10 -25.72 20.19
C GLN A 342 24.77 -24.29 19.78
N TRP A 343 24.91 -24.00 18.48
CA TRP A 343 24.70 -22.68 17.91
C TRP A 343 23.84 -22.71 16.66
N VAL A 344 23.09 -21.63 16.46
CA VAL A 344 22.50 -21.25 15.17
C VAL A 344 23.03 -19.88 14.78
N VAL A 345 23.53 -19.75 13.57
CA VAL A 345 24.12 -18.49 13.08
C VAL A 345 23.26 -17.90 11.97
N PHE A 346 22.61 -16.77 12.23
CA PHE A 346 21.81 -16.05 11.24
C PHE A 346 22.60 -14.89 10.62
N THR A 347 22.82 -14.98 9.30
CA THR A 347 23.50 -13.93 8.52
C THR A 347 22.56 -13.03 7.74
N SER A 348 21.24 -13.24 7.89
CA SER A 348 20.22 -12.54 7.10
C SER A 348 18.86 -12.66 7.77
N THR A 349 18.07 -11.59 7.73
CA THR A 349 16.66 -11.59 8.18
C THR A 349 15.81 -12.62 7.42
N ASN A 350 16.16 -12.94 6.17
CA ASN A 350 15.49 -13.97 5.37
C ASN A 350 15.77 -15.39 5.87
N ALA A 351 16.98 -15.63 6.40
CA ALA A 351 17.31 -16.92 7.00
C ALA A 351 16.50 -17.15 8.28
N VAL A 352 16.36 -16.11 9.12
CA VAL A 352 15.50 -16.16 10.31
C VAL A 352 14.06 -16.48 9.90
N ARG A 353 13.52 -15.77 8.90
CA ARG A 353 12.16 -16.01 8.38
C ARG A 353 11.99 -17.46 7.89
N ALA A 354 12.92 -17.97 7.09
CA ALA A 354 12.82 -19.31 6.52
C ALA A 354 12.82 -20.42 7.60
N VAL A 355 13.65 -20.28 8.64
CA VAL A 355 13.65 -21.22 9.77
C VAL A 355 12.34 -21.11 10.55
N TRP A 356 11.85 -19.89 10.79
CA TRP A 356 10.63 -19.66 11.55
C TRP A 356 9.36 -20.17 10.83
N GLU A 357 9.26 -19.95 9.52
CA GLU A 357 8.19 -20.51 8.68
C GLU A 357 8.16 -22.03 8.76
N LYS A 358 9.34 -22.67 8.75
CA LYS A 358 9.43 -24.13 8.91
C LYS A 358 9.06 -24.59 10.32
N PHE A 359 9.41 -23.84 11.36
CA PHE A 359 8.95 -24.14 12.72
C PHE A 359 7.44 -24.13 12.80
N ALA A 360 6.79 -23.09 12.27
CA ALA A 360 5.34 -22.98 12.22
C ALA A 360 4.68 -24.15 11.47
N GLU A 361 5.26 -24.58 10.34
CA GLU A 361 4.80 -25.74 9.58
C GLU A 361 4.81 -27.04 10.42
N PHE A 362 5.81 -27.20 11.29
CA PHE A 362 5.91 -28.33 12.22
C PHE A 362 5.17 -28.12 13.55
N GLY A 363 4.47 -26.99 13.74
CA GLY A 363 3.81 -26.65 15.01
C GLY A 363 4.78 -26.37 16.16
N LEU A 364 6.01 -25.97 15.84
CA LEU A 364 7.05 -25.56 16.77
C LEU A 364 7.00 -24.04 17.03
N ASP A 365 7.60 -23.61 18.14
CA ASP A 365 7.73 -22.21 18.51
C ASP A 365 9.13 -21.92 19.10
N ALA A 366 9.31 -20.74 19.70
CA ALA A 366 10.58 -20.29 20.27
C ALA A 366 11.21 -21.30 21.24
N ARG A 367 10.40 -22.14 21.91
CA ARG A 367 10.89 -23.17 22.84
C ARG A 367 11.74 -24.23 22.16
N ALA A 368 11.60 -24.41 20.84
CA ALA A 368 12.44 -25.33 20.07
C ALA A 368 13.91 -24.87 19.96
N PHE A 369 14.24 -23.62 20.33
CA PHE A 369 15.61 -23.16 20.49
C PHE A 369 16.18 -23.37 21.90
N SER A 370 15.43 -24.00 22.82
CA SER A 370 15.89 -24.22 24.19
C SER A 370 17.24 -24.97 24.22
N GLY A 371 18.24 -24.34 24.84
CA GLY A 371 19.60 -24.91 24.97
C GLY A 371 20.52 -24.62 23.77
N VAL A 372 20.03 -23.93 22.74
CA VAL A 372 20.79 -23.51 21.57
C VAL A 372 21.12 -22.02 21.67
N LYS A 373 22.39 -21.65 21.48
CA LYS A 373 22.83 -20.26 21.41
C LYS A 373 22.60 -19.70 20.00
N ILE A 374 22.29 -18.43 19.88
CA ILE A 374 22.02 -17.74 18.61
C ILE A 374 23.05 -16.63 18.41
N ALA A 375 23.66 -16.64 17.24
CA ALA A 375 24.52 -15.58 16.75
C ALA A 375 23.87 -14.89 15.55
N CYS A 376 23.91 -13.55 15.51
CA CYS A 376 23.44 -12.76 14.39
C CYS A 376 24.56 -11.90 13.83
N VAL A 377 24.65 -11.77 12.51
CA VAL A 377 25.68 -10.96 11.85
C VAL A 377 25.50 -9.45 12.05
N GLY A 378 24.28 -9.03 12.38
CA GLY A 378 23.85 -7.65 12.31
C GLY A 378 22.65 -7.35 13.19
N GLU A 379 22.55 -6.11 13.69
CA GLU A 379 21.44 -5.68 14.55
C GLU A 379 20.05 -5.87 13.91
N SER A 380 19.93 -5.62 12.60
CA SER A 380 18.66 -5.87 11.88
C SER A 380 18.24 -7.34 11.86
N THR A 381 19.21 -8.26 11.87
CA THR A 381 18.94 -9.70 11.98
C THR A 381 18.61 -10.07 13.42
N ALA A 382 19.31 -9.46 14.40
CA ALA A 382 19.05 -9.63 15.82
C ALA A 382 17.63 -9.17 16.20
N ASP A 383 17.19 -8.01 15.72
CA ASP A 383 15.83 -7.51 15.94
C ASP A 383 14.75 -8.46 15.41
N ARG A 384 15.01 -9.10 14.27
CA ARG A 384 14.11 -10.13 13.72
C ARG A 384 14.05 -11.35 14.62
N VAL A 385 15.17 -11.79 15.20
CA VAL A 385 15.19 -12.88 16.19
C VAL A 385 14.46 -12.48 17.48
N ARG A 386 14.67 -11.25 17.97
CA ARG A 386 13.98 -10.68 19.15
C ARG A 386 12.48 -10.57 18.97
N ALA A 387 12.00 -10.30 17.75
CA ALA A 387 10.56 -10.30 17.44
C ALA A 387 9.88 -11.65 17.69
N PHE A 388 10.64 -12.75 17.75
CA PHE A 388 10.17 -14.08 18.11
C PHE A 388 10.32 -14.42 19.60
N GLY A 389 10.73 -13.45 20.42
CA GLY A 389 10.92 -13.62 21.86
C GLY A 389 12.27 -14.22 22.26
N ILE A 390 13.27 -14.23 21.36
CA ILE A 390 14.60 -14.80 21.60
C ILE A 390 15.66 -13.71 21.59
N SER A 391 16.54 -13.67 22.59
CA SER A 391 17.67 -12.74 22.62
C SER A 391 18.92 -13.44 22.09
N PRO A 392 19.55 -12.95 20.99
CA PRO A 392 20.81 -13.52 20.52
C PRO A 392 21.93 -13.36 21.56
N GLU A 393 22.69 -14.42 21.80
CA GLU A 393 23.86 -14.44 22.66
C GLU A 393 25.04 -13.67 22.06
N LEU A 394 25.13 -13.65 20.72
CA LEU A 394 26.21 -12.96 20.02
C LEU A 394 25.67 -12.11 18.88
N VAL A 395 26.00 -10.83 18.93
CA VAL A 395 25.91 -9.88 17.82
C VAL A 395 27.25 -9.15 17.85
N PRO A 396 28.01 -9.07 16.73
CA PRO A 396 29.32 -8.44 16.75
C PRO A 396 29.20 -6.99 17.22
N SER A 397 30.13 -6.53 18.04
CA SER A 397 30.16 -5.15 18.53
C SER A 397 30.80 -4.19 17.52
N GLY A 398 31.73 -4.71 16.72
CA GLY A 398 32.43 -3.96 15.67
C GLY A 398 31.73 -4.05 14.31
N GLU A 399 32.37 -4.76 13.38
CA GLU A 399 31.88 -4.87 12.01
C GLU A 399 30.64 -5.79 11.95
N GLN A 400 29.49 -5.24 11.52
CA GLN A 400 28.24 -6.00 11.32
C GLN A 400 28.29 -6.83 10.03
N SER A 401 29.27 -7.73 9.92
CA SER A 401 29.53 -8.57 8.76
C SER A 401 29.91 -9.99 9.16
N SER A 402 29.92 -10.92 8.20
CA SER A 402 30.34 -12.30 8.45
C SER A 402 31.75 -12.37 9.05
N MET A 403 32.64 -11.44 8.67
CA MET A 403 33.99 -11.37 9.22
C MET A 403 33.98 -10.85 10.66
N GLY A 404 33.26 -9.76 10.94
CA GLY A 404 33.19 -9.25 12.32
C GLY A 404 32.51 -10.23 13.27
N LEU A 405 31.48 -10.95 12.81
CA LEU A 405 30.90 -12.04 13.61
C LEU A 405 31.92 -13.15 13.86
N LEU A 406 32.69 -13.55 12.84
CA LEU A 406 33.71 -14.59 12.96
C LEU A 406 34.81 -14.20 13.96
N ASP A 407 35.25 -12.95 13.94
CA ASP A 407 36.30 -12.44 14.84
C ASP A 407 35.89 -12.53 16.31
N GLU A 408 34.62 -12.30 16.62
CA GLU A 408 34.07 -12.38 17.98
C GLU A 408 33.51 -13.78 18.32
N PHE A 409 33.41 -14.70 17.34
CA PHE A 409 32.87 -16.04 17.57
C PHE A 409 33.85 -16.89 18.40
N PRO A 410 33.40 -17.51 19.51
CA PRO A 410 34.31 -18.26 20.38
C PRO A 410 34.86 -19.51 19.68
N PRO A 411 36.13 -19.89 19.94
CA PRO A 411 36.62 -21.20 19.52
C PRO A 411 35.86 -22.31 20.27
N TYR A 412 35.74 -23.48 19.64
CA TYR A 412 35.15 -24.65 20.28
C TYR A 412 36.02 -25.12 21.45
N ASP A 413 35.40 -25.32 22.62
CA ASP A 413 36.04 -25.90 23.78
C ASP A 413 35.28 -27.16 24.24
N SER A 414 35.92 -28.33 24.16
CA SER A 414 35.29 -29.61 24.50
C SER A 414 34.90 -29.79 25.96
N ILE A 415 35.36 -28.91 26.86
CA ILE A 415 34.98 -28.89 28.28
C ILE A 415 33.72 -28.05 28.48
N PHE A 416 33.62 -26.90 27.81
CA PHE A 416 32.51 -25.95 28.02
C PHE A 416 31.37 -26.09 27.02
N ASP A 417 31.63 -26.65 25.84
CA ASP A 417 30.64 -26.85 24.78
C ASP A 417 30.27 -28.34 24.67
N PRO A 418 29.11 -28.75 25.23
CA PRO A 418 28.69 -30.15 25.21
C PRO A 418 28.36 -30.67 23.79
N VAL A 419 28.18 -29.76 22.83
CA VAL A 419 27.84 -30.07 21.44
C VAL A 419 28.77 -29.28 20.51
N ASN A 420 29.48 -29.96 19.62
CA ASN A 420 30.42 -29.32 18.68
C ASN A 420 29.78 -28.96 17.33
N ARG A 421 28.53 -28.47 17.32
CA ARG A 421 27.78 -28.29 16.05
C ARG A 421 27.11 -26.93 15.95
N VAL A 422 27.27 -26.33 14.78
CA VAL A 422 26.68 -25.04 14.40
C VAL A 422 25.79 -25.23 13.20
N LEU A 423 24.52 -24.84 13.31
CA LEU A 423 23.61 -24.74 12.19
C LEU A 423 23.79 -23.38 11.51
N LEU A 424 24.04 -23.40 10.20
CA LEU A 424 24.25 -22.19 9.40
C LEU A 424 23.23 -22.13 8.25
N PRO A 425 22.03 -21.56 8.46
CA PRO A 425 21.02 -21.38 7.43
C PRO A 425 21.34 -20.16 6.54
N ARG A 426 21.54 -20.37 5.23
CA ARG A 426 22.00 -19.32 4.30
C ARG A 426 21.27 -19.31 2.96
N ALA A 427 21.54 -18.27 2.15
CA ALA A 427 21.14 -18.25 0.74
C ALA A 427 21.94 -19.27 -0.08
N ASP A 428 21.37 -19.72 -1.20
CA ASP A 428 22.03 -20.60 -2.18
C ASP A 428 23.30 -20.02 -2.83
N ILE A 429 23.47 -18.70 -2.78
CA ILE A 429 24.59 -17.97 -3.39
C ILE A 429 25.56 -17.39 -2.35
N ALA A 430 25.53 -17.88 -1.10
CA ALA A 430 26.36 -17.32 -0.02
C ALA A 430 27.83 -17.79 -0.09
N THR A 431 28.77 -16.88 0.19
CA THR A 431 30.23 -17.16 0.18
C THR A 431 30.65 -18.07 1.33
N GLU A 432 31.58 -19.01 1.10
CA GLU A 432 31.97 -20.02 2.10
C GLU A 432 32.81 -19.50 3.28
N THR A 433 33.26 -18.24 3.23
CA THR A 433 34.20 -17.61 4.18
C THR A 433 33.84 -17.80 5.66
N LEU A 434 32.56 -17.62 6.04
CA LEU A 434 32.12 -17.80 7.42
C LEU A 434 32.15 -19.28 7.85
N ALA A 435 31.73 -20.18 6.97
CA ALA A 435 31.69 -21.60 7.28
C ALA A 435 33.11 -22.16 7.44
N GLU A 436 34.05 -21.75 6.59
CA GLU A 436 35.46 -22.11 6.71
C GLU A 436 36.08 -21.56 8.00
N GLY A 437 35.90 -20.27 8.29
CA GLY A 437 36.47 -19.67 9.49
C GLY A 437 35.94 -20.27 10.80
N LEU A 438 34.67 -20.70 10.83
CA LEU A 438 34.12 -21.41 12.00
C LEU A 438 34.71 -22.83 12.14
N ARG A 439 34.97 -23.52 11.03
CA ARG A 439 35.67 -24.83 11.05
C ARG A 439 37.10 -24.69 11.57
N GLU A 440 37.82 -23.64 11.17
CA GLU A 440 39.17 -23.34 11.69
C GLU A 440 39.17 -23.09 13.20
N ARG A 441 38.05 -22.59 13.74
CA ARG A 441 37.80 -22.43 15.19
C ARG A 441 37.37 -23.72 15.90
N GLY A 442 37.33 -24.85 15.19
CA GLY A 442 37.06 -26.19 15.75
C GLY A 442 35.60 -26.65 15.68
N TRP A 443 34.70 -25.85 15.13
CA TRP A 443 33.27 -26.16 15.05
C TRP A 443 32.89 -27.08 13.88
N GLU A 444 31.99 -28.05 14.08
CA GLU A 444 31.35 -28.75 12.95
C GLU A 444 30.18 -27.92 12.40
N ILE A 445 30.25 -27.57 11.11
CA ILE A 445 29.25 -26.70 10.47
C ILE A 445 28.29 -27.52 9.62
N GLU A 446 27.01 -27.45 9.97
CA GLU A 446 25.91 -27.90 9.11
C GLU A 446 25.37 -26.71 8.31
N ASP A 447 25.90 -26.54 7.10
CA ASP A 447 25.50 -25.48 6.19
C ASP A 447 24.25 -25.88 5.41
N VAL A 448 23.18 -25.12 5.59
CA VAL A 448 21.86 -25.42 5.03
C VAL A 448 21.41 -24.29 4.13
N THR A 449 21.02 -24.63 2.90
CA THR A 449 20.33 -23.67 2.03
C THR A 449 18.92 -23.42 2.56
N ALA A 450 18.73 -22.27 3.19
CA ALA A 450 17.47 -21.87 3.81
C ALA A 450 16.51 -21.21 2.85
N TYR A 451 17.04 -20.49 1.87
CA TYR A 451 16.27 -19.82 0.84
C TYR A 451 17.12 -19.64 -0.41
N ARG A 452 16.45 -19.28 -1.50
CA ARG A 452 17.09 -18.93 -2.76
C ARG A 452 16.78 -17.50 -3.12
N THR A 453 17.78 -16.82 -3.67
CA THR A 453 17.59 -15.49 -4.22
C THR A 453 17.42 -15.62 -5.72
N VAL A 454 16.19 -15.46 -6.21
CA VAL A 454 15.88 -15.56 -7.64
C VAL A 454 15.48 -14.18 -8.18
N ARG A 455 15.48 -14.06 -9.52
CA ARG A 455 14.81 -12.91 -10.15
C ARG A 455 13.31 -13.01 -9.86
N ALA A 456 12.71 -11.88 -9.50
CA ALA A 456 11.28 -11.82 -9.30
C ALA A 456 10.53 -12.22 -10.59
N ALA A 457 9.28 -12.65 -10.43
CA ALA A 457 8.38 -12.82 -11.56
C ALA A 457 8.25 -11.49 -12.32
N PRO A 458 8.08 -11.53 -13.66
CA PRO A 458 7.81 -10.32 -14.43
C PRO A 458 6.61 -9.55 -13.86
N PRO A 459 6.66 -8.20 -13.81
CA PRO A 459 5.53 -7.42 -13.35
C PRO A 459 4.34 -7.57 -14.31
N PRO A 460 3.13 -7.13 -13.89
CA PRO A 460 1.92 -7.20 -14.71
C PRO A 460 2.15 -6.65 -16.12
N ALA A 461 1.43 -7.20 -17.11
CA ALA A 461 1.60 -6.81 -18.52
C ALA A 461 1.47 -5.29 -18.73
N ALA A 462 0.50 -4.66 -18.07
CA ALA A 462 0.30 -3.20 -18.13
C ALA A 462 1.55 -2.43 -17.68
N THR A 463 2.16 -2.82 -16.56
CA THR A 463 3.39 -2.20 -16.04
C THR A 463 4.56 -2.41 -16.99
N ARG A 464 4.74 -3.61 -17.56
CA ARG A 464 5.79 -3.88 -18.56
C ARG A 464 5.60 -3.02 -19.81
N GLU A 465 4.38 -2.88 -20.29
CA GLU A 465 4.08 -2.00 -21.42
C GLU A 465 4.33 -0.53 -21.06
N MET A 466 4.01 -0.08 -19.85
CA MET A 466 4.40 1.26 -19.39
C MET A 466 5.92 1.45 -19.37
N ILE A 467 6.70 0.48 -18.92
CA ILE A 467 8.18 0.56 -18.95
C ILE A 467 8.69 0.76 -20.38
N LYS A 468 8.19 -0.03 -21.33
CA LYS A 468 8.64 -0.01 -22.73
C LYS A 468 8.14 1.18 -23.53
N THR A 469 6.93 1.67 -23.24
CA THR A 469 6.27 2.76 -23.99
C THR A 469 6.49 4.14 -23.37
N GLY A 470 7.29 4.23 -22.31
CA GLY A 470 7.56 5.47 -21.60
C GLY A 470 6.35 5.97 -20.82
N GLY A 471 5.60 5.08 -20.18
CA GLY A 471 4.58 5.41 -19.19
C GLY A 471 5.15 5.85 -17.84
N PHE A 472 6.46 5.67 -17.60
CA PHE A 472 7.16 6.18 -16.43
C PHE A 472 7.95 7.44 -16.77
N ASP A 473 7.89 8.44 -15.90
CA ASP A 473 8.65 9.67 -16.05
C ASP A 473 10.08 9.49 -15.54
N ALA A 474 10.27 8.66 -14.50
CA ALA A 474 11.60 8.29 -14.01
C ALA A 474 11.69 6.84 -13.50
N VAL A 475 12.92 6.32 -13.39
CA VAL A 475 13.28 5.09 -12.66
C VAL A 475 14.41 5.39 -11.67
N CYS A 476 14.31 4.89 -10.44
CA CYS A 476 15.35 5.04 -9.40
C CYS A 476 16.07 3.73 -9.11
N PHE A 477 17.30 3.55 -9.62
CA PHE A 477 18.11 2.36 -9.36
C PHE A 477 19.02 2.53 -8.13
N THR A 478 18.93 1.57 -7.19
CA THR A 478 19.72 1.57 -5.95
C THR A 478 20.89 0.60 -5.96
N SER A 479 21.04 -0.20 -7.02
CA SER A 479 22.19 -1.09 -7.17
C SER A 479 22.29 -1.61 -8.60
N SER A 480 23.49 -2.06 -8.99
CA SER A 480 23.70 -2.77 -10.26
C SER A 480 22.77 -3.98 -10.42
N SER A 481 22.43 -4.70 -9.33
CA SER A 481 21.53 -5.86 -9.42
C SER A 481 20.10 -5.45 -9.79
N THR A 482 19.60 -4.32 -9.27
CA THR A 482 18.27 -3.81 -9.64
C THR A 482 18.19 -3.45 -11.14
N VAL A 483 19.25 -2.90 -11.71
CA VAL A 483 19.35 -2.61 -13.16
C VAL A 483 19.23 -3.89 -13.98
N ARG A 484 20.12 -4.87 -13.72
CA ARG A 484 20.17 -6.12 -14.49
C ARG A 484 18.87 -6.89 -14.40
N ASN A 485 18.30 -6.97 -13.20
CA ASN A 485 17.10 -7.74 -12.96
C ASN A 485 15.87 -7.06 -13.56
N LEU A 486 15.70 -5.74 -13.40
CA LEU A 486 14.58 -5.02 -14.02
C LEU A 486 14.61 -5.20 -15.55
N VAL A 487 15.76 -4.97 -16.18
CA VAL A 487 15.90 -5.13 -17.63
C VAL A 487 15.62 -6.58 -18.05
N GLY A 488 16.06 -7.55 -17.25
CA GLY A 488 15.83 -8.97 -17.51
C GLY A 488 14.35 -9.39 -17.43
N ILE A 489 13.57 -8.84 -16.49
CA ILE A 489 12.18 -9.28 -16.24
C ILE A 489 11.12 -8.41 -16.95
N ALA A 490 11.43 -7.13 -17.18
CA ALA A 490 10.48 -6.16 -17.72
C ALA A 490 10.91 -5.54 -19.06
N GLY A 491 12.19 -5.67 -19.43
CA GLY A 491 12.80 -5.00 -20.58
C GLY A 491 13.38 -3.64 -20.22
N LYS A 492 14.00 -2.99 -21.21
CA LYS A 492 14.63 -1.67 -21.02
C LYS A 492 13.55 -0.58 -20.86
N PRO A 493 13.71 0.34 -19.89
CA PRO A 493 12.93 1.57 -19.85
C PRO A 493 13.04 2.34 -21.18
N HIS A 494 11.94 2.97 -21.59
CA HIS A 494 11.92 3.82 -22.78
C HIS A 494 12.91 4.99 -22.67
N ALA A 495 13.48 5.43 -23.78
CA ALA A 495 14.51 6.48 -23.82
C ALA A 495 14.05 7.88 -23.31
N ARG A 496 12.73 8.06 -23.12
CA ARG A 496 12.14 9.28 -22.54
C ARG A 496 12.18 9.29 -21.01
N THR A 497 12.24 8.10 -20.41
CA THR A 497 12.17 7.93 -18.96
C THR A 497 13.52 8.33 -18.37
N ILE A 498 13.48 9.21 -17.37
CA ILE A 498 14.66 9.72 -16.69
C ILE A 498 15.27 8.62 -15.83
N ILE A 499 16.56 8.36 -15.97
CA ILE A 499 17.25 7.32 -15.21
C ILE A 499 18.05 7.95 -14.09
N ALA A 500 17.63 7.67 -12.86
CA ALA A 500 18.34 8.06 -11.64
C ALA A 500 19.09 6.85 -11.07
N CYS A 501 20.39 6.98 -10.81
CA CYS A 501 21.23 5.94 -10.23
C CYS A 501 21.82 6.43 -8.92
N ILE A 502 21.76 5.60 -7.87
CA ILE A 502 22.24 5.96 -6.53
C ILE A 502 23.74 6.28 -6.46
N GLY A 503 24.54 5.78 -7.42
CA GLY A 503 25.98 6.01 -7.41
C GLY A 503 26.71 5.40 -8.62
N PRO A 504 28.04 5.61 -8.72
CA PRO A 504 28.82 5.39 -9.94
C PRO A 504 28.73 3.96 -10.50
N LYS A 505 28.89 2.94 -9.65
CA LYS A 505 28.83 1.54 -10.08
C LYS A 505 27.46 1.14 -10.66
N THR A 506 26.39 1.74 -10.13
CA THR A 506 25.04 1.51 -10.65
C THR A 506 24.86 2.23 -11.99
N ALA A 507 25.40 3.44 -12.12
CA ALA A 507 25.39 4.21 -13.37
C ALA A 507 26.19 3.53 -14.49
N GLU A 508 27.38 2.98 -14.20
CA GLU A 508 28.17 2.16 -15.13
C GLU A 508 27.37 0.95 -15.62
N THR A 509 26.72 0.22 -14.70
CA THR A 509 25.86 -0.90 -15.07
C THR A 509 24.66 -0.44 -15.92
N ALA A 510 24.05 0.70 -15.62
CA ALA A 510 22.97 1.24 -16.45
C ALA A 510 23.46 1.55 -17.88
N ALA A 511 24.65 2.13 -18.02
CA ALA A 511 25.28 2.43 -19.30
C ALA A 511 25.62 1.16 -20.11
N GLU A 512 26.11 0.09 -19.46
CA GLU A 512 26.35 -1.23 -20.10
C GLU A 512 25.07 -1.80 -20.74
N PHE A 513 23.91 -1.56 -20.12
CA PHE A 513 22.61 -1.97 -20.66
C PHE A 513 22.03 -0.97 -21.67
N GLY A 514 22.77 0.09 -22.01
CA GLY A 514 22.38 1.13 -22.96
C GLY A 514 21.35 2.12 -22.41
N LEU A 515 21.30 2.31 -21.10
CA LEU A 515 20.46 3.32 -20.46
C LEU A 515 21.27 4.63 -20.30
N ARG A 516 20.65 5.76 -20.65
CA ARG A 516 21.23 7.10 -20.42
C ARG A 516 21.00 7.48 -18.96
N VAL A 517 22.06 7.64 -18.18
CA VAL A 517 21.96 8.10 -16.79
C VAL A 517 21.80 9.61 -16.77
N ASP A 518 20.70 10.10 -16.21
CA ASP A 518 20.32 11.52 -16.17
C ASP A 518 20.61 12.15 -14.80
N VAL A 519 20.51 11.34 -13.73
CA VAL A 519 20.64 11.79 -12.34
C VAL A 519 21.54 10.83 -11.58
N GLN A 520 22.51 11.39 -10.87
CA GLN A 520 23.32 10.67 -9.89
C GLN A 520 23.62 11.63 -8.72
N PRO A 521 23.25 11.29 -7.47
CA PRO A 521 23.57 12.12 -6.31
C PRO A 521 25.06 11.99 -5.96
N GLU A 522 25.59 12.97 -5.23
CA GLU A 522 26.96 12.92 -4.70
C GLU A 522 27.10 11.84 -3.61
N THR A 523 26.09 11.72 -2.75
CA THR A 523 26.04 10.73 -1.66
C THR A 523 25.15 9.56 -2.06
N ALA A 524 25.68 8.34 -1.98
CA ALA A 524 24.95 7.12 -2.35
C ALA A 524 23.97 6.66 -1.27
N ALA A 525 22.83 7.36 -1.16
CA ALA A 525 21.73 7.01 -0.28
C ALA A 525 20.37 7.28 -0.94
N VAL A 526 19.31 6.64 -0.42
CA VAL A 526 17.94 6.76 -0.97
C VAL A 526 17.46 8.20 -0.94
N GLY A 527 17.64 8.88 0.20
CA GLY A 527 17.26 10.28 0.36
C GLY A 527 17.88 11.20 -0.69
N PRO A 528 19.21 11.31 -0.75
CA PRO A 528 19.92 12.09 -1.75
C PRO A 528 19.57 11.74 -3.21
N LEU A 529 19.30 10.47 -3.51
CA LEU A 529 18.86 10.05 -4.85
C LEU A 529 17.53 10.70 -5.25
N VAL A 530 16.55 10.68 -4.35
CA VAL A 530 15.22 11.27 -4.60
C VAL A 530 15.31 12.79 -4.68
N ASP A 531 16.10 13.41 -3.80
CA ASP A 531 16.31 14.87 -3.80
C ASP A 531 16.96 15.33 -5.11
N ALA A 532 18.01 14.64 -5.56
CA ALA A 532 18.66 14.93 -6.84
C ALA A 532 17.71 14.75 -8.04
N LEU A 533 16.80 13.78 -7.98
CA LEU A 533 15.76 13.61 -9.01
C LEU A 533 14.78 14.78 -9.00
N ALA A 534 14.34 15.22 -7.82
CA ALA A 534 13.45 16.37 -7.66
C ALA A 534 14.09 17.67 -8.16
N GLU A 535 15.35 17.92 -7.81
CA GLU A 535 16.11 19.08 -8.32
C GLU A 535 16.27 19.04 -9.83
N HIS A 536 16.60 17.88 -10.40
CA HIS A 536 16.69 17.71 -11.84
C HIS A 536 15.35 18.00 -12.54
N ALA A 537 14.25 17.49 -12.01
CA ALA A 537 12.91 17.75 -12.55
C ALA A 537 12.52 19.23 -12.47
N ALA A 538 12.84 19.90 -11.35
CA ALA A 538 12.61 21.33 -11.18
C ALA A 538 13.40 22.16 -12.20
N ARG A 539 14.67 21.82 -12.44
CA ARG A 539 15.51 22.46 -13.46
C ARG A 539 14.93 22.28 -14.87
N LEU A 540 14.58 21.04 -15.26
CA LEU A 540 13.97 20.77 -16.57
C LEU A 540 12.65 21.54 -16.76
N ARG A 541 11.85 21.68 -15.70
CA ARG A 541 10.60 22.46 -15.75
C ARG A 541 10.88 23.95 -15.98
N ALA A 542 11.87 24.52 -15.29
CA ALA A 542 12.28 25.91 -15.47
C ALA A 542 12.83 26.20 -16.87
N GLU A 543 13.53 25.22 -17.46
CA GLU A 543 14.10 25.31 -18.81
C GLU A 543 13.09 24.98 -19.93
N GLY A 544 11.88 24.54 -19.60
CA GLY A 544 10.90 24.06 -20.58
C GLY A 544 11.33 22.76 -21.29
N ALA A 545 12.28 22.02 -20.70
CA ALA A 545 12.94 20.85 -21.27
C ALA A 545 12.38 19.51 -20.73
N LEU A 546 11.23 19.54 -20.05
CA LEU A 546 10.57 18.32 -19.59
C LEU A 546 10.25 17.39 -20.78
N PRO A 547 10.47 16.06 -20.65
CA PRO A 547 10.08 15.13 -21.69
C PRO A 547 8.59 15.29 -22.01
N PRO A 548 8.20 15.42 -23.30
CA PRO A 548 6.82 15.67 -23.66
C PRO A 548 5.92 14.57 -23.09
N PRO A 549 4.71 14.89 -22.59
CA PRO A 549 3.82 13.91 -22.00
C PRO A 549 3.51 12.79 -23.01
N ARG A 550 3.34 11.56 -22.52
CA ARG A 550 3.03 10.41 -23.38
C ARG A 550 1.75 10.75 -24.16
N LYS A 551 1.82 10.71 -25.51
CA LYS A 551 0.59 10.70 -26.33
C LYS A 551 -0.16 9.42 -25.94
N LYS A 552 -1.24 9.53 -25.17
CA LYS A 552 -2.13 8.39 -24.90
C LYS A 552 -2.56 7.87 -26.26
N SER A 553 -2.25 6.60 -26.55
CA SER A 553 -2.77 5.94 -27.75
C SER A 553 -4.29 6.08 -27.69
N ARG A 554 -4.87 6.82 -28.64
CA ARG A 554 -6.32 6.78 -28.88
C ARG A 554 -6.61 5.32 -29.20
N ARG A 555 -7.17 4.57 -28.24
CA ARG A 555 -7.78 3.27 -28.53
C ARG A 555 -8.81 3.55 -29.63
N ARG A 556 -8.51 3.05 -30.83
CA ARG A 556 -9.44 3.02 -31.95
C ARG A 556 -10.48 1.94 -31.71
#